data_AF-A0A7J2ZCD3-F1
#
_entry.id   AF-A0A7J2ZCD3-F1
#
_cell.length_a   1.000
_cell.length_b   1.000
_cell.length_c   1.000
_cell.angle_alpha   90.00
_cell.angle_beta   90.00
_cell.angle_gamma   90.00
#
_symmetry.space_group_name_H-M   'P 1'
#
loop_
_entity.id
_entity.type
_entity.pdbx_description
1 polymer ?
#
loop_
_entity_poly.entity_id
_entity_poly.type
_entity_poly.pdbx_seq_one_letter_code
_entity_poly.pdbx_strand_id
1 'polypeptide(L)' 'MRLLVSVVNEKEAFNAVEGGAHIVDVKNPKEGSLGANFPRVIRGVREAVPGNVEVSATIGDLPNLP' A
#
# COMPACT_ATOMS: atom_id res chain seq x y z
N MET A 1 9.66 -4.26 16.89
CA MET A 1 8.74 -3.26 16.27
C MET A 1 8.72 -3.54 14.77
N ARG A 2 7.56 -3.46 14.09
CA ARG A 2 7.45 -3.60 12.62
C ARG A 2 7.23 -2.21 12.01
N LEU A 3 7.89 -1.93 10.89
CA LEU A 3 7.73 -0.68 10.14
C LEU A 3 6.74 -0.87 8.98
N LEU A 4 5.70 -0.04 8.94
CA LEU A 4 4.76 0.06 7.82
C LEU A 4 5.04 1.36 7.06
N VAL A 5 5.13 1.28 5.74
CA VAL A 5 5.34 2.43 4.86
C VAL A 5 4.20 2.51 3.85
N SER A 6 3.48 3.62 3.83
CA SER A 6 2.42 3.84 2.85
C SER A 6 2.99 4.34 1.51
N VAL A 7 2.52 3.76 0.42
CA VAL A 7 2.96 4.02 -0.95
C VAL A 7 1.76 4.21 -1.88
N VAL A 8 1.95 4.91 -2.99
CA VAL A 8 0.89 5.16 -3.99
C VAL A 8 1.09 4.45 -5.33
N ASN A 9 2.25 3.80 -5.53
CA ASN A 9 2.64 3.11 -6.77
C ASN A 9 3.79 2.10 -6.54
N GLU A 10 4.14 1.37 -7.59
CA GLU A 10 5.17 0.32 -7.61
C GLU A 10 6.58 0.86 -7.33
N LYS A 11 6.89 2.07 -7.80
CA LYS A 11 8.20 2.69 -7.60
C LYS A 11 8.45 3.03 -6.13
N GLU A 12 7.45 3.57 -5.45
CA GLU A 12 7.52 3.81 -4.01
C GLU A 12 7.56 2.51 -3.21
N ALA A 13 6.81 1.48 -3.64
CA ALA A 13 6.88 0.16 -3.04
C ALA A 13 8.29 -0.43 -3.09
N PHE A 14 8.95 -0.33 -4.25
CA PHE A 14 10.35 -0.74 -4.40
C PHE A 14 11.26 0.02 -3.42
N ASN A 15 11.18 1.35 -3.37
CA ASN A 15 11.98 2.15 -2.45
C ASN A 15 11.71 1.82 -0.97
N ALA A 16 10.45 1.54 -0.61
CA ALA A 16 10.07 1.16 0.75
C ALA A 16 10.69 -0.19 1.15
N VAL A 17 10.68 -1.16 0.25
CA VAL A 17 11.33 -2.47 0.45
C VAL A 17 12.84 -2.30 0.63
N GLU A 18 13.51 -1.56 -0.26
CA GLU A 18 14.95 -1.28 -0.16
C GLU A 18 15.29 -0.53 1.14
N GLY A 19 14.38 0.31 1.64
CA GLY A 19 14.50 1.01 2.92
C GLY A 19 14.22 0.15 4.16
N GLY A 20 13.89 -1.13 4.02
CA GLY A 20 13.63 -2.06 5.13
C GLY A 20 12.20 -2.02 5.68
N ALA A 21 11.21 -1.67 4.87
CA ALA A 21 9.81 -1.78 5.26
C ALA A 21 9.42 -3.24 5.54
N HIS A 22 8.69 -3.46 6.64
CA HIS A 22 8.16 -4.79 7.00
C HIS A 22 6.76 -5.03 6.42
N ILE A 23 6.04 -3.93 6.12
CA ILE A 23 4.72 -3.90 5.51
C ILE A 23 4.69 -2.74 4.52
N VAL A 24 4.25 -2.99 3.29
CA VAL A 24 3.99 -1.97 2.29
C VAL A 24 2.49 -1.72 2.24
N ASP A 25 2.05 -0.49 2.50
CA ASP A 25 0.64 -0.12 2.58
C ASP A 25 0.20 0.70 1.36
N VAL A 26 -0.63 0.12 0.50
CA VAL A 26 -1.12 0.76 -0.71
C VAL A 26 -2.33 1.62 -0.39
N LYS A 27 -2.21 2.93 -0.57
CA LYS A 27 -3.31 3.87 -0.40
C LYS A 27 -3.33 4.96 -1.47
N ASN A 28 -4.41 5.73 -1.51
CA ASN A 28 -4.58 6.86 -2.40
C ASN A 28 -4.93 8.13 -1.59
N PRO A 29 -3.94 8.97 -1.25
CA PRO A 29 -4.17 10.20 -0.49
C PRO A 29 -5.14 11.19 -1.17
N LYS A 30 -5.36 11.06 -2.49
CA LYS A 30 -6.32 11.89 -3.22
C LYS A 30 -7.78 11.55 -2.89
N GLU A 31 -8.03 10.36 -2.33
CA GLU A 31 -9.35 9.89 -1.89
C GLU A 31 -9.51 9.95 -0.36
N GLY A 32 -8.58 10.58 0.36
CA GLY A 32 -8.62 10.74 1.82
C GLY A 32 -7.43 10.11 2.55
N SER A 33 -7.49 10.09 3.89
CA SER A 33 -6.41 9.60 4.75
C SER A 33 -6.11 8.11 4.53
N LEU A 34 -7.17 7.30 4.39
CA LEU A 34 -7.15 5.88 4.04
C LEU A 34 -7.82 5.63 2.67
N GLY A 35 -7.76 6.60 1.75
CA GLY A 35 -8.36 6.47 0.41
C GLY A 35 -7.91 5.20 -0.33
N ALA A 36 -8.83 4.52 -1.01
CA ALA A 36 -8.54 3.26 -1.69
C ALA A 36 -7.76 3.53 -2.98
N ASN A 37 -6.78 2.68 -3.30
CA ASN A 37 -6.12 2.73 -4.60
C ASN A 37 -6.75 1.73 -5.57
N PHE A 38 -6.49 1.88 -6.87
CA PHE A 38 -7.09 1.02 -7.89
C PHE A 38 -6.57 -0.43 -7.76
N PRO A 39 -7.41 -1.45 -8.07
CA PRO A 39 -6.98 -2.85 -8.02
C PRO A 39 -5.72 -3.16 -8.84
N ARG A 40 -5.55 -2.49 -9.99
CA ARG A 40 -4.35 -2.62 -10.84
C ARG A 40 -3.08 -2.12 -10.16
N VAL A 41 -3.17 -1.07 -9.34
CA VAL A 41 -2.04 -0.50 -8.60
C VAL A 41 -1.68 -1.43 -7.43
N ILE A 42 -2.68 -1.93 -6.70
CA ILE A 42 -2.47 -2.92 -5.63
C ILE A 42 -1.76 -4.17 -6.18
N ARG A 43 -2.20 -4.64 -7.36
CA ARG A 43 -1.56 -5.77 -8.06
C ARG A 43 -0.11 -5.46 -8.44
N GLY A 44 0.14 -4.32 -9.10
CA GLY A 44 1.49 -3.93 -9.48
C GLY A 44 2.43 -3.81 -8.28
N VAL A 45 1.95 -3.25 -7.17
CA VAL A 45 2.71 -3.20 -5.91
C VAL A 45 3.00 -4.61 -5.39
N ARG A 46 2.01 -5.50 -5.36
CA ARG A 46 2.22 -6.90 -4.91
C ARG A 46 3.25 -7.63 -5.77
N GLU A 47 3.27 -7.39 -7.08
CA GLU A 47 4.25 -7.96 -8.01
C GLU A 47 5.67 -7.39 -7.81
N ALA A 48 5.78 -6.11 -7.42
CA ALA A 48 7.06 -5.46 -7.14
C ALA A 48 7.66 -5.78 -5.76
N VAL A 49 6.82 -6.20 -4.80
CA VAL A 49 7.21 -6.45 -3.40
C VAL A 49 7.61 -7.93 -3.20
N PRO A 50 8.74 -8.25 -2.54
CA PRO A 50 9.14 -9.62 -2.22
C PRO A 50 8.08 -10.39 -1.44
N GLY A 51 7.94 -11.69 -1.71
CA GLY A 51 6.88 -12.53 -1.12
C GLY A 51 6.88 -12.61 0.42
N ASN A 52 8.01 -12.32 1.06
CA ASN A 52 8.15 -12.28 2.52
C ASN A 52 7.78 -10.93 3.14
N VAL A 53 7.49 -9.89 2.35
CA VAL A 53 6.98 -8.59 2.81
C VAL A 53 5.48 -8.55 2.61
N GLU A 54 4.75 -8.21 3.67
CA GLU A 54 3.29 -8.10 3.65
C GLU A 54 2.86 -6.86 2.86
N VAL A 55 1.75 -6.98 2.12
CA VAL A 55 1.11 -5.86 1.42
C VAL A 55 -0.23 -5.59 2.07
N SER A 56 -0.40 -4.39 2.61
CA SER A 56 -1.66 -3.82 3.09
C SER A 56 -2.30 -3.00 1.97
N ALA A 57 -3.62 -2.91 1.96
CA ALA A 57 -4.34 -2.00 1.09
C ALA A 57 -5.57 -1.44 1.82
N THR A 58 -5.75 -0.13 1.76
CA THR A 58 -6.93 0.52 2.33
C THR A 58 -8.13 0.37 1.39
N ILE A 59 -9.33 0.30 1.98
CA ILE A 59 -10.61 0.22 1.25
C ILE A 59 -11.34 1.55 1.14
N GLY A 60 -10.73 2.64 1.62
CA GLY A 60 -11.28 4.00 1.58
C GLY A 60 -11.59 4.57 2.96
N ASP A 61 -11.74 5.89 3.01
CA ASP A 61 -12.41 6.58 4.12
C ASP A 61 -13.93 6.37 3.96
N LEU A 62 -14.38 5.15 4.25
CA LEU A 62 -15.74 4.74 3.94
C LEU A 62 -16.77 5.41 4.86
N PRO A 63 -17.96 5.78 4.34
CA PRO A 63 -19.11 6.09 5.17
C PRO A 63 -19.56 4.82 5.93
N ASN A 64 -20.53 4.95 6.83
CA ASN A 64 -21.10 3.82 7.56
C ASN A 64 -22.03 2.99 6.65
N LEU A 65 -21.45 2.29 5.67
CA LEU A 65 -22.10 1.38 4.73
C LEU A 65 -21.38 0.02 4.81
N PRO A 66 -22.11 -1.10 4.96
CA PRO A 66 -21.53 -2.45 4.91
C PRO A 66 -20.88 -2.79 3.57
#